data_AF-A0A1J4JQ81-F1
#
_entry.id   AF-A0A1J4JQ81-F1
#
_cell.length_a   1.000
_cell.length_b   1.000
_cell.length_c   1.000
_cell.angle_alpha   90.00
_cell.angle_beta   90.00
_cell.angle_gamma   90.00
#
_symmetry.space_group_name_H-M   'P 1'
#
loop_
_entity.id
_entity.type
_entity.pdbx_description
1 polymer ?
#
loop_
_entity_poly.entity_id
_entity_poly.type
_entity_poly.pdbx_seq_one_letter_code
_entity_poly.pdbx_strand_id
1 'polypeptide(L)'
;MTWVPISATGIVVHPFIASTRPQISLLVGDQFQLLAECENWYRGKNILTEIDGIFPKSCIKIFHGRLGANSKCDFMLKQEDLLQTEARITLRYALHFMKTSVNLINVVKVGERIQTVVEKLKYLNSFNTSSNLTNIRQSVPISSDNAVYRPKSYSFCTRKENNDISNLRNSIKNYRSSICSNDDKSSMFYKMNTLYDRVLEAHQQLACSLDELRESMKIEPCVRSSYLHAFPTITTWGEEQFPVSHSSAGKQNHKHVEKPPEYVMFHINAEILNPRKTQYFKFSLYQPMRPPWLSQVHSCILGPENTTCNVVFGGLEKRDMKIVIYLVIYVYDILINDAFPEIDINDSELLMNAPREIIGCNIVQLPSCKTDLAFKRGPTILDFHTRTSSIEFLYGLHEFLISNDMNCAQTLKNILPDLKLKFTPTFGQRNDYLMKSSLNSNCFVYPMFLPSVITTSFIRSTITITIHSLTQHSSRKRS
;
A
#
# COMPACT_ATOMS: atom_id res chain seq x y z
N MET A 1 -17.71 -41.58 11.75
CA MET A 1 -16.55 -40.88 12.31
C MET A 1 -17.04 -39.64 13.03
N THR A 2 -16.54 -39.33 14.22
CA THR A 2 -16.98 -38.19 15.04
C THR A 2 -15.92 -37.10 15.10
N TRP A 3 -16.32 -35.86 14.82
CA TRP A 3 -15.45 -34.69 14.97
C TRP A 3 -15.19 -34.39 16.44
N VAL A 4 -13.92 -34.28 16.82
CA VAL A 4 -13.48 -33.92 18.17
C VAL A 4 -13.11 -32.43 18.16
N PRO A 5 -13.71 -31.59 19.02
CA PRO A 5 -13.38 -30.17 19.07
C PRO A 5 -11.92 -29.96 19.51
N ILE A 6 -11.22 -29.05 18.84
CA ILE A 6 -9.85 -28.65 19.17
C ILE A 6 -9.78 -27.12 19.20
N SER A 7 -8.92 -26.58 20.07
CA SER A 7 -8.59 -25.14 20.07
C SER A 7 -7.10 -25.00 19.83
N ALA A 8 -6.75 -24.88 18.55
CA ALA A 8 -5.37 -24.73 18.11
C ALA A 8 -5.31 -23.84 16.89
N THR A 9 -4.11 -23.43 16.53
CA THR A 9 -3.84 -22.75 15.27
C THR A 9 -2.91 -23.56 14.41
N GLY A 10 -2.82 -23.20 13.13
CA GLY A 10 -1.82 -23.79 12.28
C GLY A 10 -1.44 -22.91 11.11
N ILE A 11 -0.24 -23.16 10.59
CA ILE A 11 0.22 -22.63 9.31
C ILE A 11 0.25 -23.80 8.33
N VAL A 12 -0.28 -23.60 7.13
CA VAL A 12 -0.20 -24.59 6.06
C VAL A 12 1.25 -24.74 5.60
N VAL A 13 1.77 -25.96 5.60
CA VAL A 13 3.13 -26.29 5.16
C VAL A 13 3.16 -27.06 3.84
N HIS A 14 2.03 -27.63 3.42
CA HIS A 14 1.87 -28.27 2.12
C HIS A 14 0.58 -27.80 1.44
N PRO A 15 0.62 -27.50 0.13
CA PRO A 15 -0.58 -27.08 -0.59
C PRO A 15 -1.57 -28.24 -0.69
N PHE A 16 -2.85 -27.91 -0.79
CA PHE A 16 -3.93 -28.86 -1.01
C PHE A 16 -4.98 -28.21 -1.91
N ILE A 17 -5.42 -28.92 -2.95
CA ILE A 17 -6.47 -28.42 -3.85
C ILE A 17 -7.74 -29.19 -3.50
N ALA A 18 -8.76 -28.48 -3.03
CA ALA A 18 -10.05 -29.08 -2.72
C ALA A 18 -10.73 -29.57 -4.00
N SER A 19 -11.30 -30.76 -3.94
CA SER A 19 -12.08 -31.31 -5.07
C SER A 19 -13.56 -30.97 -4.96
N THR A 20 -14.08 -30.82 -3.74
CA THR A 20 -15.52 -30.65 -3.47
C THR A 20 -15.75 -30.00 -2.11
N ARG A 21 -16.87 -29.28 -1.94
CA ARG A 21 -17.34 -28.89 -0.59
C ARG A 21 -17.63 -30.14 0.26
N PRO A 22 -17.29 -30.16 1.57
CA PRO A 22 -16.86 -29.03 2.40
C PRO A 22 -15.34 -28.83 2.48
N GLN A 23 -14.56 -29.40 1.56
CA GLN A 23 -13.11 -29.19 1.55
C GLN A 23 -12.78 -27.75 1.14
N ILE A 24 -11.67 -27.23 1.65
CA ILE A 24 -11.12 -25.94 1.24
C ILE A 24 -9.71 -26.11 0.70
N SER A 25 -9.40 -25.40 -0.37
CA SER A 25 -8.03 -25.37 -0.90
C SER A 25 -7.11 -24.66 0.08
N LEU A 26 -5.87 -25.12 0.18
CA LEU A 26 -4.84 -24.58 1.06
C LEU A 26 -3.62 -24.19 0.24
N LEU A 27 -3.02 -23.05 0.55
CA LEU A 27 -1.68 -22.72 0.10
C LEU A 27 -0.71 -22.62 1.27
N VAL A 28 0.55 -22.96 1.00
CA VAL A 28 1.63 -22.84 1.98
C VAL A 28 1.63 -21.43 2.56
N GLY A 29 1.69 -21.34 3.89
CA GLY A 29 1.66 -20.10 4.66
C GLY A 29 0.30 -19.61 5.09
N ASP A 30 -0.80 -20.17 4.58
CA ASP A 30 -2.14 -19.83 5.07
C ASP A 30 -2.26 -20.12 6.57
N GLN A 31 -2.88 -19.19 7.29
CA GLN A 31 -3.06 -19.26 8.74
C GLN A 31 -4.48 -19.69 9.08
N PHE A 32 -4.62 -20.71 9.91
CA PHE A 32 -5.90 -21.31 10.27
C PHE A 32 -6.12 -21.33 11.78
N GLN A 33 -7.36 -21.05 12.17
CA GLN A 33 -7.92 -21.46 13.46
C GLN A 33 -8.52 -22.86 13.29
N LEU A 34 -7.95 -23.85 13.98
CA LEU A 34 -8.44 -25.22 13.97
C LEU A 34 -9.61 -25.33 14.97
N LEU A 35 -10.75 -25.82 14.48
CA LEU A 35 -12.01 -25.90 15.22
C LEU A 35 -12.32 -27.33 15.67
N ALA A 36 -12.04 -28.31 14.81
CA ALA A 36 -12.24 -29.72 15.12
C ALA A 36 -11.27 -30.61 14.34
N GLU A 37 -11.09 -31.84 14.79
CA GLU A 37 -10.32 -32.87 14.10
C GLU A 37 -11.10 -34.18 13.98
N CYS A 38 -10.86 -34.92 12.89
CA CYS A 38 -11.47 -36.21 12.63
C CYS A 38 -10.49 -37.06 11.81
N GLU A 39 -9.96 -38.13 12.39
CA GLU A 39 -8.97 -39.03 11.75
C GLU A 39 -7.81 -38.28 11.08
N ASN A 40 -7.78 -38.21 9.75
CA ASN A 40 -6.76 -37.57 8.91
C ASN A 40 -7.15 -36.17 8.42
N TRP A 41 -8.21 -35.58 8.97
CA TRP A 41 -8.73 -34.27 8.59
C TRP A 41 -8.81 -33.31 9.78
N TYR A 42 -8.58 -32.04 9.49
CA TYR A 42 -8.96 -30.91 10.32
C TYR A 42 -10.18 -30.22 9.71
N ARG A 43 -10.99 -29.62 10.57
CA ARG A 43 -11.93 -28.56 10.23
C ARG A 43 -11.37 -27.27 10.81
N GLY A 44 -11.23 -26.25 10.01
CA GLY A 44 -10.66 -24.98 10.43
C GLY A 44 -11.16 -23.81 9.61
N LYS A 45 -10.95 -22.62 10.16
CA LYS A 45 -11.31 -21.34 9.57
C LYS A 45 -10.04 -20.56 9.24
N ASN A 46 -9.90 -20.11 7.99
CA ASN A 46 -8.78 -19.26 7.61
C ASN A 46 -8.91 -17.92 8.35
N ILE A 47 -7.83 -17.48 9.00
CA ILE A 47 -7.84 -16.30 9.89
C ILE A 47 -7.97 -14.98 9.12
N LEU A 48 -7.59 -14.96 7.84
CA LEU A 48 -7.67 -13.76 7.00
C LEU A 48 -8.99 -13.69 6.24
N THR A 49 -9.43 -14.80 5.66
CA THR A 49 -10.62 -14.81 4.79
C THR A 49 -11.89 -15.20 5.51
N GLU A 50 -11.77 -15.71 6.73
CA GLU A 50 -12.89 -16.22 7.53
C GLU A 50 -13.64 -17.40 6.85
N ILE A 51 -13.05 -18.02 5.82
CA ILE A 51 -13.60 -19.20 5.15
C ILE A 51 -13.37 -20.45 6.03
N ASP A 52 -14.45 -21.18 6.30
CA ASP A 52 -14.44 -22.45 7.06
C ASP A 52 -14.51 -23.64 6.10
N GLY A 53 -13.78 -24.71 6.43
CA GLY A 53 -13.84 -25.97 5.71
C GLY A 53 -12.93 -27.04 6.29
N ILE A 54 -12.85 -28.16 5.58
CA ILE A 54 -12.02 -29.30 5.99
C ILE A 54 -10.79 -29.45 5.10
N PHE A 55 -9.69 -29.91 5.68
CA PHE A 55 -8.43 -30.16 4.96
C PHE A 55 -7.57 -31.23 5.65
N PRO A 56 -6.63 -31.88 4.93
CA PRO A 56 -5.82 -32.96 5.49
C PRO A 56 -4.90 -32.49 6.62
N LYS A 57 -4.73 -33.31 7.66
CA LYS A 57 -3.80 -33.03 8.78
C LYS A 57 -2.36 -32.85 8.31
N SER A 58 -1.95 -33.61 7.29
CA SER A 58 -0.60 -33.56 6.71
C SER A 58 -0.24 -32.19 6.14
N CYS A 59 -1.22 -31.34 5.83
CA CYS A 59 -0.98 -30.04 5.22
C CYS A 59 -0.68 -28.93 6.23
N ILE A 60 -0.91 -29.14 7.54
CA ILE A 60 -0.83 -28.08 8.55
C ILE A 60 0.20 -28.40 9.63
N LYS A 61 1.04 -27.40 9.94
CA LYS A 61 1.84 -27.38 11.16
C LYS A 61 1.05 -26.70 12.28
N ILE A 62 0.77 -27.45 13.34
CA ILE A 62 -0.09 -27.02 14.45
C ILE A 62 0.72 -26.30 15.51
N PHE A 63 0.15 -25.26 16.08
CA PHE A 63 0.64 -24.55 17.25
C PHE A 63 -0.44 -24.60 18.34
N HIS A 64 -0.11 -25.21 19.47
CA HIS A 64 -1.00 -25.29 20.62
C HIS A 64 -0.90 -24.00 21.44
N GLY A 65 -2.03 -23.34 21.64
CA GLY A 65 -2.12 -22.09 22.40
C GLY A 65 -3.46 -21.40 22.17
N ARG A 66 -4.01 -20.73 23.19
CA ARG A 66 -5.20 -19.91 23.00
C ARG A 66 -4.80 -18.68 22.17
N LEU A 67 -5.46 -18.51 21.03
CA LEU A 67 -5.43 -17.27 20.26
C LEU A 67 -5.87 -16.12 21.18
N GLY A 68 -4.92 -15.31 21.65
CA GLY A 68 -5.24 -13.98 22.14
C GLY A 68 -5.64 -13.08 20.96
N ALA A 69 -6.20 -11.91 21.24
CA ALA A 69 -6.51 -10.89 20.22
C ALA A 69 -5.29 -10.48 19.35
N ASN A 70 -4.07 -10.80 19.77
CA ASN A 70 -2.81 -10.48 19.09
C ASN A 70 -2.23 -11.64 18.26
N SER A 71 -3.03 -12.67 17.97
CA SER A 71 -2.59 -13.90 17.31
C SER A 71 -1.82 -13.76 16.00
N LYS A 72 -2.08 -12.69 15.23
CA LYS A 72 -1.43 -12.46 13.94
C LYS A 72 0.08 -12.31 14.05
N CYS A 73 0.58 -11.64 15.09
CA CYS A 73 2.03 -11.50 15.29
C CYS A 73 2.71 -12.81 15.67
N ASP A 74 2.03 -13.67 16.41
CA ASP A 74 2.60 -14.96 16.78
C ASP A 74 2.92 -15.82 15.57
N PHE A 75 2.13 -15.70 14.48
CA PHE A 75 2.39 -16.38 13.21
C PHE A 75 3.56 -15.76 12.44
N MET A 76 3.68 -14.43 12.39
CA MET A 76 4.80 -13.74 11.73
C MET A 76 6.16 -14.13 12.31
N LEU A 77 6.16 -14.50 13.59
CA LEU A 77 7.34 -14.96 14.29
C LEU A 77 7.66 -16.44 14.01
N LYS A 78 6.73 -17.26 13.49
CA LYS A 78 7.02 -18.68 13.21
C LYS A 78 7.97 -18.84 12.03
N GLN A 79 8.77 -19.91 12.07
CA GLN A 79 9.70 -20.21 10.97
C GLN A 79 8.99 -20.64 9.68
N GLU A 80 7.73 -21.07 9.82
CA GLU A 80 6.81 -21.39 8.73
C GLU A 80 6.18 -20.14 8.09
N ASP A 81 6.44 -18.94 8.63
CA ASP A 81 6.05 -17.68 7.99
C ASP A 81 6.64 -17.59 6.58
N LEU A 82 5.83 -17.07 5.65
CA LEU A 82 6.21 -17.02 4.25
C LEU A 82 7.33 -16.03 3.98
N LEU A 83 7.35 -14.89 4.67
CA LEU A 83 8.41 -13.90 4.49
C LEU A 83 9.73 -14.44 5.03
N GLN A 84 9.72 -15.12 6.19
CA GLN A 84 10.91 -15.81 6.70
C GLN A 84 11.38 -16.94 5.75
N THR A 85 10.45 -17.66 5.14
CA THR A 85 10.78 -18.70 4.14
C THR A 85 11.37 -18.11 2.88
N GLU A 86 10.78 -17.04 2.37
CA GLU A 86 11.30 -16.26 1.25
C GLU A 86 12.70 -15.73 1.54
N ALA A 87 12.93 -15.19 2.74
CA ALA A 87 14.24 -14.71 3.15
C ALA A 87 15.30 -15.81 3.04
N ARG A 88 15.00 -17.02 3.55
CA ARG A 88 15.92 -18.16 3.47
C ARG A 88 16.21 -18.57 2.01
N ILE A 89 15.20 -18.62 1.16
CA ILE A 89 15.36 -18.99 -0.26
C ILE A 89 16.16 -17.92 -0.99
N THR A 90 15.83 -16.64 -0.79
CA THR A 90 16.50 -15.49 -1.42
C THR A 90 17.97 -15.41 -0.99
N LEU A 91 18.27 -15.62 0.29
CA LEU A 91 19.64 -15.66 0.79
C LEU A 91 20.44 -16.83 0.18
N ARG A 92 19.87 -18.03 0.05
CA ARG A 92 20.53 -19.16 -0.62
C ARG A 92 20.83 -18.83 -2.08
N TYR A 93 19.88 -18.24 -2.78
CA TYR A 93 20.06 -17.80 -4.15
C TYR A 93 21.15 -16.72 -4.26
N ALA A 94 21.16 -15.74 -3.35
CA ALA A 94 22.16 -14.68 -3.32
C ALA A 94 23.58 -15.20 -3.10
N LEU A 95 23.76 -16.17 -2.20
CA LEU A 95 25.05 -16.84 -2.01
C LEU A 95 25.49 -17.61 -3.26
N HIS A 96 24.56 -18.27 -3.96
CA HIS A 96 24.84 -18.92 -5.24
C HIS A 96 25.24 -17.89 -6.30
N PHE A 97 24.49 -16.79 -6.42
CA PHE A 97 24.77 -15.68 -7.33
C PHE A 97 26.16 -15.09 -7.10
N MET A 98 26.54 -14.86 -5.83
CA MET A 98 27.88 -14.38 -5.49
C MET A 98 28.98 -15.35 -5.92
N LYS A 99 28.75 -16.66 -5.78
CA LYS A 99 29.70 -17.70 -6.20
C LYS A 99 29.88 -17.74 -7.72
N THR A 100 28.82 -17.49 -8.49
CA THR A 100 28.83 -17.62 -9.95
C THR A 100 29.09 -16.31 -10.70
N SER A 101 28.91 -15.17 -10.04
CA SER A 101 29.02 -13.86 -10.70
C SER A 101 30.47 -13.48 -10.98
N VAL A 102 30.73 -13.01 -12.21
CA VAL A 102 32.02 -12.45 -12.64
C VAL A 102 32.15 -10.97 -12.25
N ASN A 103 31.03 -10.28 -12.02
CA ASN A 103 31.02 -8.86 -11.70
C ASN A 103 31.22 -8.65 -10.18
N LEU A 104 32.46 -8.33 -9.79
CA LEU A 104 32.84 -8.12 -8.38
C LEU A 104 32.08 -6.96 -7.70
N ILE A 105 31.72 -5.91 -8.44
CA ILE A 105 30.94 -4.79 -7.89
C ILE A 105 29.55 -5.28 -7.47
N ASN A 106 28.92 -6.12 -8.30
CA ASN A 106 27.62 -6.72 -7.94
C ASN A 106 27.76 -7.68 -6.76
N VAL A 107 28.85 -8.44 -6.67
CA VAL A 107 29.11 -9.34 -5.52
C VAL A 107 29.21 -8.55 -4.22
N VAL A 108 29.93 -7.42 -4.20
CA VAL A 108 30.03 -6.55 -3.01
C VAL A 108 28.66 -5.99 -2.64
N LYS A 109 27.92 -5.43 -3.61
CA LYS A 109 26.56 -4.90 -3.38
C LYS A 109 25.62 -5.97 -2.80
N VAL A 110 25.61 -7.17 -3.38
CA VAL A 110 24.80 -8.28 -2.88
C VAL A 110 25.23 -8.68 -1.46
N GLY A 111 26.53 -8.69 -1.16
CA GLY A 111 27.06 -8.98 0.17
C GLY A 111 26.56 -8.00 1.24
N GLU A 112 26.57 -6.70 0.96
CA GLU A 112 26.02 -5.67 1.84
C GLU A 112 24.52 -5.88 2.09
N ARG A 113 23.74 -6.16 1.02
CA ARG A 113 22.30 -6.42 1.15
C ARG A 113 21.99 -7.71 1.91
N ILE A 114 22.80 -8.77 1.75
CA ILE A 114 22.69 -9.99 2.55
C ILE A 114 22.83 -9.67 4.04
N GLN A 115 23.82 -8.85 4.40
CA GLN A 115 24.03 -8.46 5.80
C GLN A 115 22.78 -7.78 6.37
N THR A 116 22.20 -6.81 5.67
CA THR A 116 20.98 -6.12 6.10
C THR A 116 19.82 -7.10 6.32
N VAL A 117 19.56 -7.99 5.36
CA VAL A 117 18.49 -9.00 5.49
C VAL A 117 18.72 -9.92 6.70
N VAL A 118 19.96 -10.36 6.93
CA VAL A 118 20.31 -11.20 8.09
C VAL A 118 20.11 -10.46 9.41
N GLU A 119 20.47 -9.17 9.49
CA GLU A 119 20.24 -8.34 10.67
C GLU A 119 18.74 -8.17 10.96
N LYS A 120 17.93 -7.88 9.94
CA LYS A 120 16.46 -7.77 10.10
C LYS A 120 15.82 -9.10 10.50
N LEU A 121 16.27 -10.22 9.92
CA LEU A 121 15.81 -11.56 10.31
C LEU A 121 16.19 -11.90 11.76
N LYS A 122 17.40 -11.55 12.21
CA LYS A 122 17.83 -11.71 13.61
C LYS A 122 16.99 -10.84 14.55
N TYR A 123 16.73 -9.60 14.17
CA TYR A 123 15.88 -8.69 14.93
C TYR A 123 14.46 -9.25 15.09
N LEU A 124 13.84 -9.73 14.00
CA LEU A 124 12.53 -10.38 14.05
C LEU A 124 12.55 -11.63 14.96
N ASN A 125 13.60 -12.46 14.88
CA ASN A 125 13.73 -13.65 15.73
C ASN A 125 13.98 -13.34 17.21
N SER A 126 14.47 -12.14 17.55
CA SER A 126 14.68 -11.75 18.96
C SER A 126 13.37 -11.67 19.75
N PHE A 127 12.24 -11.43 19.06
CA PHE A 127 10.91 -11.46 19.68
C PHE A 127 10.49 -12.87 20.11
N ASN A 128 10.92 -13.92 19.39
CA ASN A 128 10.67 -15.32 19.79
C ASN A 128 11.43 -15.73 21.04
N THR A 129 12.67 -15.27 21.21
CA THR A 129 13.47 -15.58 22.39
C THR A 129 12.97 -14.85 23.63
N SER A 130 12.37 -13.67 23.46
CA SER A 130 11.92 -12.82 24.55
C SER A 130 10.60 -13.28 25.19
N SER A 131 9.77 -14.06 24.49
CA SER A 131 8.52 -14.61 25.04
C SER A 131 8.74 -15.72 26.09
N ASN A 132 9.98 -16.21 26.25
CA ASN A 132 10.38 -17.07 27.38
C ASN A 132 10.86 -16.28 28.62
N LEU A 133 10.89 -14.94 28.57
CA LEU A 133 11.28 -14.06 29.68
C LEU A 133 10.08 -13.22 30.15
N THR A 134 9.02 -13.86 30.61
CA THR A 134 7.88 -13.21 31.29
C THR A 134 8.21 -12.70 32.70
N ASN A 135 9.47 -12.33 32.97
CA ASN A 135 9.89 -11.67 34.22
C ASN A 135 11.00 -10.64 33.98
N ILE A 136 10.73 -9.60 33.18
CA ILE A 136 11.50 -8.36 33.28
C ILE A 136 10.52 -7.20 33.50
N ARG A 137 10.06 -7.08 34.75
CA ARG A 137 9.79 -5.77 35.35
C ARG A 137 11.12 -5.29 35.96
N GLN A 138 11.57 -4.13 35.49
CA GLN A 138 12.49 -3.21 36.17
C GLN A 138 13.82 -3.80 36.68
N SER A 139 14.85 -3.78 35.83
CA SER A 139 16.21 -3.33 36.19
C SER A 139 17.14 -3.47 34.98
N VAL A 140 17.59 -2.33 34.45
CA VAL A 140 18.82 -2.28 33.65
C VAL A 140 19.95 -2.03 34.65
N PRO A 141 20.92 -2.94 34.84
CA PRO A 141 22.10 -2.61 35.60
C PRO A 141 23.01 -1.75 34.72
N ILE A 142 23.33 -0.57 35.23
CA ILE A 142 24.52 0.17 34.86
C ILE A 142 25.72 -0.69 35.27
N SER A 143 26.57 -1.05 34.31
CA SER A 143 27.96 -1.35 34.64
C SER A 143 28.87 -0.76 33.56
N SER A 144 29.60 0.27 33.99
CA SER A 144 30.94 0.56 33.54
C SER A 144 31.84 -0.61 33.92
N ASP A 145 32.50 -1.25 32.97
CA ASP A 145 33.95 -1.48 33.07
C ASP A 145 34.54 -2.10 31.80
N ASN A 146 35.76 -1.63 31.52
CA ASN A 146 36.61 -2.03 30.42
C ASN A 146 37.13 -3.45 30.60
N ALA A 147 37.11 -4.25 29.53
CA ALA A 147 38.12 -5.29 29.36
C ALA A 147 38.53 -5.41 27.89
N VAL A 148 39.83 -5.27 27.73
CA VAL A 148 40.63 -5.23 26.51
C VAL A 148 40.60 -6.57 25.78
N TYR A 149 40.30 -6.57 24.48
CA TYR A 149 40.80 -7.57 23.55
C TYR A 149 41.08 -6.94 22.18
N ARG A 150 42.37 -6.77 21.85
CA ARG A 150 42.86 -6.31 20.54
C ARG A 150 43.15 -7.52 19.65
N PRO A 151 42.68 -7.55 18.40
CA PRO A 151 43.42 -8.18 17.32
C PRO A 151 44.34 -7.16 16.66
N LYS A 152 45.51 -7.66 16.25
CA LYS A 152 46.64 -6.89 15.72
C LYS A 152 46.30 -6.15 14.43
N SER A 153 46.78 -4.91 14.39
CA SER A 153 46.85 -4.01 13.25
C SER A 153 47.65 -4.60 12.08
N TYR A 154 47.13 -4.44 10.86
CA TYR A 154 47.96 -4.14 9.70
C TYR A 154 47.72 -2.68 9.31
N SER A 155 48.81 -1.93 9.27
CA SER A 155 48.88 -0.50 8.98
C SER A 155 49.09 -0.25 7.49
N PHE A 156 48.31 0.66 6.90
CA PHE A 156 48.80 1.60 5.90
C PHE A 156 48.05 2.94 6.04
N CYS A 157 48.81 4.04 6.15
CA CYS A 157 48.37 5.44 6.19
C CYS A 157 47.73 5.85 4.83
N THR A 158 46.91 6.90 4.67
CA THR A 158 46.95 8.27 5.21
C THR A 158 45.59 9.00 5.12
N ARG A 159 45.18 9.64 6.25
CA ARG A 159 44.93 11.09 6.44
C ARG A 159 43.95 11.86 5.52
N LYS A 160 42.72 12.14 6.01
CA LYS A 160 42.15 13.48 6.35
C LYS A 160 40.64 13.37 6.63
N GLU A 161 40.13 14.36 7.36
CA GLU A 161 38.73 14.63 7.74
C GLU A 161 38.27 14.06 9.09
N ASN A 162 38.42 14.88 10.13
CA ASN A 162 37.88 14.64 11.47
C ASN A 162 37.45 15.97 12.11
N ASN A 163 36.56 16.71 11.43
CA ASN A 163 35.94 17.94 11.97
C ASN A 163 34.40 17.89 12.05
N ASP A 164 33.73 16.84 11.59
CA ASP A 164 32.24 16.80 11.58
C ASP A 164 31.59 16.00 12.72
N ILE A 165 32.36 15.25 13.51
CA ILE A 165 31.80 14.39 14.57
C ILE A 165 31.53 15.15 15.88
N SER A 166 32.23 16.27 16.14
CA SER A 166 32.01 17.10 17.33
C SER A 166 30.72 17.93 17.24
N ASN A 167 30.38 18.42 16.05
CA ASN A 167 29.14 19.17 15.81
C ASN A 167 27.91 18.27 15.89
N LEU A 168 27.99 17.04 15.39
CA LEU A 168 26.89 16.06 15.49
C LEU A 168 26.62 15.64 16.95
N ARG A 169 27.66 15.50 17.77
CA ARG A 169 27.51 15.16 19.21
C ARG A 169 26.88 16.28 20.02
N ASN A 170 27.18 17.55 19.70
CA ASN A 170 26.56 18.68 20.37
C ASN A 170 25.10 18.90 19.92
N SER A 171 24.78 18.63 18.66
CA SER A 171 23.39 18.66 18.15
C SER A 171 22.51 17.58 18.80
N ILE A 172 23.04 16.37 19.02
CA ILE A 172 22.33 15.28 19.72
C ILE A 172 22.17 15.56 21.22
N LYS A 173 23.11 16.28 21.84
CA LYS A 173 23.00 16.69 23.26
C LYS A 173 21.93 17.76 23.46
N ASN A 174 21.83 18.73 22.56
CA ASN A 174 20.84 19.80 22.63
C ASN A 174 19.41 19.29 22.32
N TYR A 175 19.28 18.26 21.49
CA TYR A 175 17.98 17.61 21.20
C TYR A 175 17.42 16.79 22.39
N ARG A 176 18.29 16.36 23.32
CA ARG A 176 17.87 15.59 24.51
C ARG A 176 17.47 16.47 25.70
N SER A 177 17.92 17.72 25.76
CA SER A 177 17.57 18.65 26.83
C SER A 177 16.21 19.35 26.64
N SER A 178 15.59 19.30 25.46
CA SER A 178 14.29 19.93 25.19
C SER A 178 13.07 19.04 25.47
N ILE A 179 13.26 17.77 25.85
CA ILE A 179 12.15 16.80 26.06
C ILE A 179 11.76 16.65 27.54
N CYS A 180 12.38 17.41 28.45
CA CYS A 180 12.03 17.40 29.87
C CYS A 180 11.59 18.78 30.36
N SER A 181 10.42 19.24 29.91
CA SER A 181 9.62 20.20 30.65
C SER A 181 8.20 19.67 30.76
N ASN A 182 7.76 19.51 32.01
CA ASN A 182 6.41 19.08 32.36
C ASN A 182 5.36 20.09 31.92
N ASP A 183 4.14 19.57 31.76
CA ASP A 183 2.88 20.25 31.47
C ASP A 183 2.63 20.61 30.01
N ASP A 184 2.14 19.63 29.24
CA ASP A 184 1.05 19.91 28.31
C ASP A 184 0.25 18.64 27.94
N LYS A 185 -1.08 18.74 28.11
CA LYS A 185 -2.07 17.67 27.85
C LYS A 185 -2.50 17.58 26.38
N SER A 186 -1.66 17.98 25.43
CA SER A 186 -2.04 18.02 24.02
C SER A 186 -0.92 17.55 23.07
N SER A 187 -0.45 16.33 23.28
CA SER A 187 0.41 15.62 22.34
C SER A 187 -0.13 14.21 22.14
N MET A 188 -1.14 14.09 21.28
CA MET A 188 -1.64 12.83 20.75
C MET A 188 -0.72 12.33 19.63
N PHE A 189 0.57 12.18 19.92
CA PHE A 189 1.48 11.39 19.10
C PHE A 189 1.35 9.93 19.52
N TYR A 190 0.89 9.09 18.60
CA TYR A 190 0.67 7.66 18.82
C TYR A 190 1.93 6.99 19.38
N LYS A 191 1.90 6.62 20.65
CA LYS A 191 2.85 5.67 21.23
C LYS A 191 2.66 4.33 20.51
N MET A 192 3.49 4.03 19.52
CA MET A 192 3.73 2.67 19.05
C MET A 192 4.27 1.81 20.20
N ASN A 193 3.37 1.30 21.02
CA ASN A 193 3.72 0.64 22.27
C ASN A 193 3.18 -0.78 22.38
N THR A 194 2.50 -1.30 21.37
CA THR A 194 2.15 -2.73 21.38
C THR A 194 3.30 -3.54 20.78
N LEU A 195 3.56 -4.72 21.34
CA LEU A 195 4.48 -5.70 20.75
C LEU A 195 4.10 -5.99 19.29
N TYR A 196 2.80 -5.93 18.98
CA TYR A 196 2.26 -6.12 17.66
C TYR A 196 2.85 -5.14 16.64
N ASP A 197 2.82 -3.84 16.96
CA ASP A 197 3.34 -2.78 16.07
C ASP A 197 4.82 -3.00 15.73
N ARG A 198 5.61 -3.39 16.72
CA ARG A 198 7.06 -3.63 16.54
C ARG A 198 7.35 -4.86 15.70
N VAL A 199 6.57 -5.93 15.86
CA VAL A 199 6.71 -7.14 15.04
C VAL A 199 6.29 -6.85 13.61
N LEU A 200 5.20 -6.11 13.41
CA LEU A 200 4.73 -5.71 12.09
C LEU A 200 5.76 -4.81 11.38
N GLU A 201 6.30 -3.82 12.08
CA GLU A 201 7.36 -2.95 11.56
C GLU A 201 8.62 -3.75 11.18
N ALA A 202 9.06 -4.67 12.05
CA ALA A 202 10.20 -5.55 11.78
C ALA A 202 9.96 -6.42 10.53
N HIS A 203 8.74 -6.92 10.36
CA HIS A 203 8.33 -7.72 9.20
C HIS A 203 8.33 -6.89 7.91
N GLN A 204 7.79 -5.67 7.94
CA GLN A 204 7.84 -4.73 6.82
C GLN A 204 9.28 -4.36 6.44
N GLN A 205 10.14 -4.08 7.42
CA GLN A 205 11.55 -3.78 7.17
C GLN A 205 12.29 -4.97 6.53
N LEU A 206 11.97 -6.20 6.93
CA LEU A 206 12.50 -7.41 6.31
C LEU A 206 12.05 -7.52 4.84
N ALA A 207 10.76 -7.26 4.55
CA ALA A 207 10.23 -7.30 3.19
C ALA A 207 10.92 -6.29 2.27
N CYS A 208 11.06 -5.03 2.70
CA CYS A 208 11.78 -4.01 1.93
C CYS A 208 13.24 -4.42 1.68
N SER A 209 13.93 -4.92 2.71
CA SER A 209 15.32 -5.38 2.58
C SER A 209 15.48 -6.55 1.60
N LEU A 210 14.47 -7.42 1.51
CA LEU A 210 14.45 -8.50 0.52
C LEU A 210 14.27 -7.99 -0.89
N ASP A 211 13.40 -6.99 -1.11
CA ASP A 211 13.20 -6.41 -2.44
C ASP A 211 14.47 -5.69 -2.92
N GLU A 212 15.17 -4.98 -2.04
CA GLU A 212 16.47 -4.38 -2.35
C GLU A 212 17.54 -5.44 -2.69
N LEU A 213 17.55 -6.56 -1.96
CA LEU A 213 18.44 -7.69 -2.26
C LEU A 213 18.11 -8.29 -3.63
N ARG A 214 16.83 -8.51 -3.95
CA ARG A 214 16.38 -9.03 -5.25
C ARG A 214 16.73 -8.09 -6.39
N GLU A 215 16.51 -6.80 -6.22
CA GLU A 215 16.87 -5.76 -7.19
C GLU A 215 18.37 -5.79 -7.50
N SER A 216 19.22 -5.94 -6.48
CA SER A 216 20.68 -6.03 -6.68
C SER A 216 21.12 -7.25 -7.50
N MET A 217 20.30 -8.30 -7.52
CA MET A 217 20.47 -9.51 -8.34
C MET A 217 19.69 -9.47 -9.66
N LYS A 218 19.01 -8.35 -9.97
CA LYS A 218 18.11 -8.16 -11.12
C LYS A 218 16.95 -9.17 -11.16
N ILE A 219 16.42 -9.52 -10.00
CA ILE A 219 15.22 -10.35 -9.87
C ILE A 219 14.05 -9.42 -9.59
N GLU A 220 12.92 -9.65 -10.26
CA GLU A 220 11.69 -8.91 -9.98
C GLU A 220 11.27 -9.07 -8.50
N PRO A 221 10.76 -8.00 -7.85
CA PRO A 221 10.27 -8.09 -6.47
C PRO A 221 9.10 -9.05 -6.37
N CYS A 222 8.97 -9.71 -5.22
CA CYS A 222 7.83 -10.59 -4.98
C CYS A 222 6.58 -9.74 -4.73
N VAL A 223 5.46 -10.12 -5.34
CA VAL A 223 4.20 -9.44 -5.06
C VAL A 223 3.72 -9.89 -3.67
N ARG A 224 3.55 -8.93 -2.76
CA ARG A 224 3.10 -9.16 -1.39
C ARG A 224 1.82 -8.36 -1.11
N SER A 225 0.98 -8.86 -0.21
CA SER A 225 -0.19 -8.14 0.27
C SER A 225 0.22 -6.84 0.96
N SER A 226 -0.53 -5.76 0.75
CA SER A 226 -0.23 -4.44 1.32
C SER A 226 -0.35 -4.39 2.85
N TYR A 227 -1.09 -5.32 3.45
CA TYR A 227 -1.40 -5.28 4.89
C TYR A 227 -0.39 -6.04 5.76
N LEU A 228 0.16 -7.16 5.27
CA LEU A 228 1.06 -8.02 6.05
C LEU A 228 2.42 -8.24 5.39
N HIS A 229 2.65 -7.65 4.21
CA HIS A 229 3.80 -7.97 3.38
C HIS A 229 4.03 -9.49 3.25
N ALA A 230 2.95 -10.28 3.30
CA ALA A 230 2.96 -11.72 3.11
C ALA A 230 2.50 -12.06 1.69
N PHE A 231 2.87 -13.24 1.19
CA PHE A 231 2.43 -13.65 -0.14
C PHE A 231 0.90 -13.72 -0.20
N PRO A 232 0.30 -13.18 -1.25
CA PRO A 232 -1.09 -13.42 -1.57
C PRO A 232 -1.32 -14.91 -1.87
N THR A 233 -2.32 -15.50 -1.23
CA THR A 233 -2.71 -16.90 -1.43
C THR A 233 -4.06 -17.00 -2.14
N ILE A 234 -4.30 -18.06 -2.94
CA ILE A 234 -5.58 -18.33 -3.63
C ILE A 234 -6.78 -18.22 -2.66
N THR A 235 -6.61 -18.63 -1.40
CA THR A 235 -7.64 -18.49 -0.36
C THR A 235 -7.92 -17.03 -0.02
N THR A 236 -6.90 -16.17 0.08
CA THR A 236 -7.06 -14.70 0.25
C THR A 236 -7.73 -13.98 -0.93
N TRP A 237 -7.84 -14.65 -2.08
CA TRP A 237 -8.45 -14.07 -3.29
C TRP A 237 -9.94 -14.39 -3.39
N GLY A 238 -10.43 -15.30 -2.54
CA GLY A 238 -11.75 -15.90 -2.66
C GLY A 238 -11.77 -16.94 -3.79
N GLU A 239 -12.25 -18.13 -3.47
CA GLU A 239 -12.50 -19.21 -4.45
C GLU A 239 -13.43 -18.74 -5.59
N GLU A 240 -14.21 -17.68 -5.35
CA GLU A 240 -15.18 -17.08 -6.27
C GLU A 240 -14.55 -16.23 -7.38
N GLN A 241 -13.28 -15.85 -7.25
CA GLN A 241 -12.56 -15.08 -8.30
C GLN A 241 -11.84 -15.96 -9.32
N PHE A 242 -11.65 -17.23 -9.02
CA PHE A 242 -11.30 -18.21 -10.04
C PHE A 242 -12.61 -18.71 -10.62
N PRO A 243 -13.04 -18.27 -11.81
CA PRO A 243 -14.16 -18.90 -12.46
C PRO A 243 -13.82 -20.38 -12.54
N VAL A 244 -14.59 -21.14 -11.78
CA VAL A 244 -14.58 -22.58 -11.70
C VAL A 244 -14.28 -23.13 -13.09
N SER A 245 -13.06 -23.61 -13.28
CA SER A 245 -12.67 -24.42 -14.44
C SER A 245 -13.41 -25.78 -14.45
N HIS A 246 -14.38 -25.98 -13.54
CA HIS A 246 -15.37 -27.06 -13.59
C HIS A 246 -16.62 -26.70 -14.40
N SER A 247 -16.43 -26.25 -15.64
CA SER A 247 -17.42 -26.51 -16.70
C SER A 247 -16.76 -27.09 -17.95
N SER A 248 -15.84 -28.05 -17.76
CA SER A 248 -15.26 -28.81 -18.87
C SER A 248 -14.98 -30.29 -18.54
N ALA A 249 -15.89 -30.95 -17.85
CA ALA A 249 -16.11 -32.40 -18.03
C ALA A 249 -17.07 -32.69 -19.21
N GLY A 250 -17.45 -31.66 -19.97
CA GLY A 250 -18.19 -31.78 -21.22
C GLY A 250 -17.38 -31.18 -22.36
N LYS A 251 -16.85 -32.03 -23.22
CA LYS A 251 -16.22 -31.71 -24.51
C LYS A 251 -16.99 -30.60 -25.25
N GLN A 252 -16.49 -29.37 -25.29
CA GLN A 252 -16.73 -28.48 -26.44
C GLN A 252 -15.49 -27.64 -26.76
N ASN A 253 -15.10 -27.75 -28.03
CA ASN A 253 -14.01 -27.07 -28.71
C ASN A 253 -14.23 -25.55 -28.76
N HIS A 254 -13.99 -24.83 -27.67
CA HIS A 254 -13.78 -23.38 -27.76
C HIS A 254 -12.30 -23.08 -27.63
N LYS A 255 -11.69 -22.74 -28.79
CA LYS A 255 -10.51 -21.86 -28.87
C LYS A 255 -10.90 -20.49 -28.29
N HIS A 256 -11.11 -20.42 -26.97
CA HIS A 256 -11.21 -19.15 -26.28
C HIS A 256 -9.78 -18.66 -26.14
N VAL A 257 -9.29 -17.97 -27.17
CA VAL A 257 -8.12 -17.11 -27.03
C VAL A 257 -8.54 -16.08 -25.99
N GLU A 258 -8.10 -16.25 -24.75
CA GLU A 258 -8.22 -15.25 -23.71
C GLU A 258 -7.49 -14.00 -24.23
N LYS A 259 -8.27 -13.07 -24.80
CA LYS A 259 -7.70 -11.77 -25.17
C LYS A 259 -7.22 -11.14 -23.88
N PRO A 260 -5.95 -10.66 -23.83
CA PRO A 260 -5.45 -10.00 -22.65
C PRO A 260 -6.39 -8.83 -22.30
N PRO A 261 -6.54 -8.52 -21.00
CA PRO A 261 -7.43 -7.44 -20.58
C PRO A 261 -7.09 -6.14 -21.31
N GLU A 262 -8.10 -5.57 -21.97
CA GLU A 262 -7.99 -4.29 -22.68
C GLU A 262 -8.11 -3.14 -21.67
N TYR A 263 -7.01 -2.88 -20.95
CA TYR A 263 -6.93 -1.72 -20.06
C TYR A 263 -6.69 -0.43 -20.82
N VAL A 264 -7.36 0.60 -20.34
CA VAL A 264 -7.22 1.99 -20.78
C VAL A 264 -6.49 2.77 -19.70
N MET A 265 -5.60 3.64 -20.14
CA MET A 265 -4.91 4.63 -19.31
C MET A 265 -5.24 6.03 -19.82
N PHE A 266 -5.63 6.90 -18.91
CA PHE A 266 -5.82 8.33 -19.16
C PHE A 266 -4.66 9.08 -18.53
N HIS A 267 -3.75 9.59 -19.37
CA HIS A 267 -2.72 10.53 -18.92
C HIS A 267 -3.21 11.95 -19.12
N ILE A 268 -3.25 12.69 -18.03
CA ILE A 268 -3.66 14.09 -17.96
C ILE A 268 -2.45 14.88 -17.48
N ASN A 269 -1.95 15.75 -18.34
CA ASN A 269 -0.99 16.78 -17.94
C ASN A 269 -1.77 18.08 -17.73
N ALA A 270 -1.80 18.55 -16.48
CA ALA A 270 -2.47 19.77 -16.08
C ALA A 270 -1.43 20.87 -15.90
N GLU A 271 -1.64 22.02 -16.52
CA GLU A 271 -0.76 23.21 -16.48
C GLU A 271 -1.59 24.41 -16.04
N ILE A 272 -1.22 25.02 -14.91
CA ILE A 272 -1.84 26.26 -14.45
C ILE A 272 -1.16 27.43 -15.14
N LEU A 273 -1.96 28.28 -15.78
CA LEU A 273 -1.49 29.47 -16.46
C LEU A 273 -1.37 30.62 -15.45
N ASN A 274 -0.15 31.15 -15.29
CA ASN A 274 0.17 32.29 -14.44
C ASN A 274 -0.35 32.18 -12.98
N PRO A 275 -0.04 31.10 -12.24
CA PRO A 275 -0.48 30.97 -10.84
C PRO A 275 0.10 32.11 -10.00
N ARG A 276 -0.78 32.78 -9.24
CA ARG A 276 -0.38 33.89 -8.34
C ARG A 276 0.04 33.43 -6.96
N LYS A 277 -0.40 32.23 -6.56
CA LYS A 277 -0.14 31.64 -5.24
C LYS A 277 -0.13 30.12 -5.34
N THR A 278 0.44 29.49 -4.33
CA THR A 278 0.44 28.04 -4.17
C THR A 278 -0.92 27.54 -3.69
N GLN A 279 -1.46 26.55 -4.38
CA GLN A 279 -2.78 25.97 -4.13
C GLN A 279 -2.71 24.46 -4.17
N TYR A 280 -3.69 23.82 -3.52
CA TYR A 280 -3.80 22.38 -3.45
C TYR A 280 -4.90 21.88 -4.40
N PHE A 281 -4.57 20.90 -5.23
CA PHE A 281 -5.46 20.35 -6.24
C PHE A 281 -5.80 18.90 -5.94
N LYS A 282 -7.06 18.52 -6.17
CA LYS A 282 -7.49 17.12 -6.21
C LYS A 282 -8.08 16.78 -7.57
N PHE A 283 -7.69 15.65 -8.13
CA PHE A 283 -8.15 15.12 -9.41
C PHE A 283 -8.82 13.76 -9.22
N SER A 284 -9.99 13.55 -9.82
CA SER A 284 -10.68 12.26 -9.82
C SER A 284 -11.48 12.06 -11.11
N LEU A 285 -11.72 10.80 -11.48
CA LEU A 285 -12.61 10.45 -12.59
C LEU A 285 -14.01 10.15 -12.08
N TYR A 286 -15.01 10.74 -12.73
CA TYR A 286 -16.42 10.56 -12.45
C TYR A 286 -17.17 9.99 -13.65
N GLN A 287 -18.16 9.15 -13.35
CA GLN A 287 -19.08 8.60 -14.34
C GLN A 287 -20.50 8.52 -13.74
N PRO A 288 -21.52 9.14 -14.37
CA PRO A 288 -22.86 9.24 -13.79
C PRO A 288 -23.52 7.91 -13.40
N MET A 289 -23.22 6.86 -14.16
CA MET A 289 -23.82 5.54 -13.97
C MET A 289 -23.09 4.67 -12.94
N ARG A 290 -21.97 5.13 -12.38
CA ARG A 290 -21.15 4.38 -11.40
C ARG A 290 -20.72 5.28 -10.23
N PRO A 291 -21.64 5.65 -9.33
CA PRO A 291 -21.28 6.36 -8.12
C PRO A 291 -20.43 5.48 -7.18
N PRO A 292 -19.56 6.07 -6.33
CA PRO A 292 -19.31 7.51 -6.24
C PRO A 292 -18.31 8.02 -7.29
N TRP A 293 -17.22 7.29 -7.57
CA TRP A 293 -16.14 7.70 -8.48
C TRP A 293 -15.60 6.50 -9.28
N LEU A 294 -15.05 6.77 -10.46
CA LEU A 294 -14.36 5.76 -11.27
C LEU A 294 -12.91 5.55 -10.80
N SER A 295 -12.30 6.56 -10.17
CA SER A 295 -10.92 6.49 -9.66
C SER A 295 -10.78 6.96 -8.22
N GLN A 296 -9.68 6.57 -7.61
CA GLN A 296 -9.17 7.22 -6.41
C GLN A 296 -8.86 8.70 -6.70
N VAL A 297 -8.70 9.47 -5.64
CA VAL A 297 -8.33 10.87 -5.71
C VAL A 297 -6.81 10.99 -5.80
N HIS A 298 -6.33 11.77 -6.76
CA HIS A 298 -4.95 12.22 -6.81
C HIS A 298 -4.85 13.63 -6.28
N SER A 299 -3.83 13.88 -5.46
CA SER A 299 -3.62 15.18 -4.84
C SER A 299 -2.25 15.72 -5.16
N CYS A 300 -2.15 17.01 -5.44
CA CYS A 300 -0.87 17.68 -5.63
C CYS A 300 -0.94 19.17 -5.25
N ILE A 301 0.23 19.77 -5.07
CA ILE A 301 0.37 21.22 -4.87
C ILE A 301 0.91 21.82 -6.16
N LEU A 302 0.26 22.89 -6.60
CA LEU A 302 0.67 23.66 -7.77
C LEU A 302 0.72 25.14 -7.43
N GLY A 303 1.65 25.87 -8.05
CA GLY A 303 1.92 27.27 -7.75
C GLY A 303 2.95 27.87 -8.71
N PRO A 304 3.49 29.06 -8.38
CA PRO A 304 4.49 29.75 -9.22
C PRO A 304 5.73 28.89 -9.54
N GLU A 305 6.18 28.08 -8.59
CA GLU A 305 7.37 27.25 -8.73
C GLU A 305 7.08 25.90 -9.42
N ASN A 306 5.84 25.42 -9.32
CA ASN A 306 5.41 24.18 -9.93
C ASN A 306 4.06 24.37 -10.61
N THR A 307 4.09 24.73 -11.88
CA THR A 307 2.89 25.05 -12.66
C THR A 307 2.22 23.81 -13.25
N THR A 308 2.88 22.65 -13.25
CA THR A 308 2.40 21.46 -13.98
C THR A 308 2.30 20.21 -13.10
N CYS A 309 1.31 19.37 -13.39
CA CYS A 309 1.15 18.04 -12.79
C CYS A 309 0.85 17.00 -13.87
N ASN A 310 1.44 15.81 -13.72
CA ASN A 310 1.06 14.64 -14.51
C ASN A 310 0.23 13.71 -13.62
N VAL A 311 -0.93 13.29 -14.13
CA VAL A 311 -1.83 12.34 -13.48
C VAL A 311 -2.17 11.24 -14.47
N VAL A 312 -1.98 9.98 -14.08
CA VAL A 312 -2.22 8.81 -14.94
C VAL A 312 -3.25 7.92 -14.26
N PHE A 313 -4.49 7.97 -14.73
CA PHE A 313 -5.54 7.04 -14.29
C PHE A 313 -5.44 5.77 -15.12
N GLY A 314 -5.05 4.64 -14.53
CA GLY A 314 -4.81 3.41 -15.29
C GLY A 314 -5.47 2.17 -14.71
N GLY A 315 -5.66 1.15 -15.54
CA GLY A 315 -6.45 -0.03 -15.18
C GLY A 315 -7.95 0.17 -15.36
N LEU A 316 -8.35 1.20 -16.12
CA LEU A 316 -9.74 1.43 -16.51
C LEU A 316 -10.12 0.39 -17.56
N GLU A 317 -11.36 -0.12 -17.51
CA GLU A 317 -11.79 -1.08 -18.52
C GLU A 317 -12.30 -0.38 -19.76
N LYS A 318 -11.93 -0.87 -20.94
CA LYS A 318 -12.44 -0.33 -22.21
C LYS A 318 -13.98 -0.26 -22.27
N ARG A 319 -14.68 -1.21 -21.63
CA ARG A 319 -16.15 -1.21 -21.58
C ARG A 319 -16.73 0.03 -20.89
N ASP A 320 -15.98 0.63 -19.97
CA ASP A 320 -16.41 1.83 -19.23
C ASP A 320 -16.33 3.08 -20.12
N MET A 321 -15.48 3.05 -21.16
CA MET A 321 -15.33 4.13 -22.15
C MET A 321 -16.56 4.32 -23.05
N LYS A 322 -17.56 3.42 -22.96
CA LYS A 322 -18.85 3.58 -23.64
C LYS A 322 -19.68 4.71 -23.05
N ILE A 323 -19.41 5.08 -21.81
CA ILE A 323 -20.11 6.14 -21.10
C ILE A 323 -19.18 7.36 -21.03
N VAL A 324 -19.78 8.55 -20.96
CA VAL A 324 -19.02 9.79 -20.82
C VAL A 324 -18.32 9.79 -19.46
N ILE A 325 -17.02 10.06 -19.48
CA ILE A 325 -16.19 10.18 -18.28
C ILE A 325 -15.85 11.65 -18.10
N TYR A 326 -15.94 12.11 -16.86
CA TYR A 326 -15.60 13.45 -16.46
C TYR A 326 -14.35 13.43 -15.59
N LEU A 327 -13.46 14.39 -15.78
CA LEU A 327 -12.41 14.72 -14.82
C LEU A 327 -12.96 15.77 -13.87
N VAL A 328 -12.94 15.48 -12.59
CA VAL A 328 -13.35 16.41 -11.53
C VAL A 328 -12.10 16.96 -10.86
N ILE A 329 -12.03 18.28 -10.78
CA ILE A 329 -10.89 19.03 -10.26
C ILE A 329 -11.39 19.90 -9.11
N TYR A 330 -10.84 19.68 -7.93
CA TYR A 330 -11.05 20.56 -6.78
C TYR A 330 -9.82 21.41 -6.54
N VAL A 331 -10.05 22.67 -6.19
CA VAL A 331 -9.00 23.62 -5.84
C VAL A 331 -9.22 24.09 -4.41
N TYR A 332 -8.15 24.04 -3.64
CA TYR A 332 -8.13 24.43 -2.25
C TYR A 332 -7.04 25.49 -2.02
N ASP A 333 -7.37 26.48 -1.20
CA ASP A 333 -6.40 27.37 -0.62
C ASP A 333 -5.78 26.69 0.60
N ILE A 334 -4.47 26.84 0.74
CA ILE A 334 -3.73 26.36 1.90
C ILE A 334 -3.79 27.47 2.95
N LEU A 335 -4.41 27.18 4.08
CA LEU A 335 -4.53 28.14 5.18
C LEU A 335 -3.23 28.15 5.97
N ILE A 336 -2.29 28.98 5.55
CA ILE A 336 -1.07 29.27 6.31
C ILE A 336 -1.47 30.30 7.38
N ASN A 337 -2.06 29.84 8.48
CA ASN A 337 -2.37 30.71 9.61
C ASN A 337 -1.07 31.06 10.35
N ASP A 338 -1.02 32.26 10.95
CA ASP A 338 0.04 32.68 11.90
C ASP A 338 0.23 31.71 13.09
N ALA A 339 -0.70 30.78 13.29
CA ALA A 339 -0.64 29.74 14.30
C ALA A 339 0.32 28.57 13.97
N PHE A 340 0.76 28.43 12.71
CA PHE A 340 1.72 27.39 12.28
C PHE A 340 2.92 27.99 11.52
N PRO A 341 3.71 28.88 12.14
CA PRO A 341 4.84 29.55 11.48
C PRO A 341 6.00 28.60 11.13
N GLU A 342 5.96 27.35 11.61
CA GLU A 342 7.01 26.35 11.39
C GLU A 342 6.83 25.52 10.11
N ILE A 343 5.74 25.68 9.36
CA ILE A 343 5.57 24.96 8.09
C ILE A 343 6.43 25.63 7.03
N ASP A 344 7.63 25.08 6.81
CA ASP A 344 8.45 25.43 5.66
C ASP A 344 7.67 25.10 4.37
N ILE A 345 7.48 26.10 3.52
CA ILE A 345 6.79 25.97 2.23
C ILE A 345 7.51 24.95 1.31
N ASN A 346 8.79 24.67 1.59
CA ASN A 346 9.56 23.68 0.87
C ASN A 346 9.26 22.24 1.30
N ASP A 347 8.62 22.03 2.46
CA ASP A 347 8.25 20.70 2.94
C ASP A 347 6.89 20.29 2.36
N SER A 348 6.96 19.56 1.24
CA SER A 348 5.78 19.05 0.54
C SER A 348 4.93 18.11 1.41
N GLU A 349 5.49 17.41 2.40
CA GLU A 349 4.73 16.45 3.23
C GLU A 349 3.92 17.18 4.31
N LEU A 350 4.49 18.23 4.91
CA LEU A 350 3.77 19.08 5.85
C LEU A 350 2.63 19.86 5.17
N LEU A 351 2.87 20.39 3.97
CA LEU A 351 1.83 21.07 3.18
C LEU A 351 0.70 20.11 2.75
N MET A 352 0.99 18.82 2.59
CA MET A 352 -0.02 17.78 2.33
C MET A 352 -0.97 17.55 3.51
N ASN A 353 -0.65 18.04 4.71
CA ASN A 353 -1.46 17.90 5.92
C ASN A 353 -2.00 19.24 6.47
N ALA A 354 -1.62 20.37 5.86
CA ALA A 354 -2.08 21.69 6.27
C ALA A 354 -3.61 21.85 6.17
N PRO A 355 -4.22 22.68 7.03
CA PRO A 355 -5.64 23.02 6.93
C PRO A 355 -5.94 23.72 5.60
N ARG A 356 -7.12 23.43 5.04
CA ARG A 356 -7.50 23.85 3.69
C ARG A 356 -8.88 24.44 3.65
N GLU A 357 -9.06 25.38 2.74
CA GLU A 357 -10.36 25.91 2.39
C GLU A 357 -10.65 25.63 0.91
N ILE A 358 -11.80 25.05 0.61
CA ILE A 358 -12.20 24.78 -0.75
C ILE A 358 -12.57 26.08 -1.48
N ILE A 359 -11.94 26.33 -2.62
CA ILE A 359 -12.17 27.53 -3.43
C ILE A 359 -13.21 27.25 -4.50
N GLY A 360 -13.11 26.08 -5.14
CA GLY A 360 -13.89 25.76 -6.31
C GLY A 360 -13.76 24.31 -6.75
N CYS A 361 -14.68 23.93 -7.62
CA CYS A 361 -14.72 22.63 -8.27
C CYS A 361 -15.11 22.82 -9.73
N ASN A 362 -14.51 22.03 -10.61
CA ASN A 362 -14.88 21.98 -12.02
C ASN A 362 -14.95 20.54 -12.50
N ILE A 363 -15.91 20.30 -13.39
CA ILE A 363 -16.18 19.01 -14.00
C ILE A 363 -15.93 19.14 -15.48
N VAL A 364 -14.84 18.54 -15.94
CA VAL A 364 -14.41 18.57 -17.33
C VAL A 364 -14.85 17.29 -18.02
N GLN A 365 -15.68 17.40 -19.04
CA GLN A 365 -16.01 16.26 -19.90
C GLN A 365 -14.77 15.86 -20.72
N LEU A 366 -14.29 14.62 -20.55
CA LEU A 366 -13.15 14.12 -21.31
C LEU A 366 -13.56 13.70 -22.74
N PRO A 367 -12.64 13.77 -23.72
CA PRO A 367 -12.88 13.29 -25.07
C PRO A 367 -13.34 11.84 -25.12
N SER A 368 -14.29 11.54 -26.00
CA SER A 368 -14.87 10.20 -26.10
C SER A 368 -13.84 9.16 -26.55
N CYS A 369 -13.69 8.11 -25.76
CA CYS A 369 -12.80 6.97 -26.04
C CYS A 369 -13.56 5.71 -26.50
N LYS A 370 -14.73 5.89 -27.14
CA LYS A 370 -15.60 4.79 -27.58
C LYS A 370 -15.00 3.91 -28.68
N THR A 371 -14.10 4.46 -29.50
CA THR A 371 -13.55 3.79 -30.68
C THR A 371 -12.04 3.69 -30.57
N ASP A 372 -11.45 2.63 -31.14
CA ASP A 372 -9.99 2.42 -31.14
C ASP A 372 -9.22 3.55 -31.83
N LEU A 373 -9.88 4.29 -32.72
CA LEU A 373 -9.30 5.46 -33.39
C LEU A 373 -8.99 6.59 -32.39
N ALA A 374 -9.76 6.72 -31.30
CA ALA A 374 -9.52 7.73 -30.27
C ALA A 374 -8.12 7.60 -29.64
N PHE A 375 -7.64 6.37 -29.49
CA PHE A 375 -6.34 6.05 -28.89
C PHE A 375 -5.16 6.23 -29.88
N LYS A 376 -5.46 6.42 -31.17
CA LYS A 376 -4.46 6.69 -32.22
C LYS A 376 -4.33 8.17 -32.55
N ARG A 377 -5.29 9.01 -32.16
CA ARG A 377 -5.35 10.44 -32.51
C ARG A 377 -4.30 11.31 -31.80
N GLY A 378 -3.55 10.75 -30.86
CA GLY A 378 -2.58 11.49 -30.07
C GLY A 378 -3.25 12.33 -28.96
N PRO A 379 -2.50 13.24 -28.33
CA PRO A 379 -3.00 14.05 -27.22
C PRO A 379 -4.02 15.12 -27.69
N THR A 380 -5.08 15.31 -26.91
CA THR A 380 -6.05 16.41 -27.07
C THR A 380 -5.78 17.48 -26.03
N ILE A 381 -5.68 18.74 -26.47
CA ILE A 381 -5.52 19.90 -25.58
C ILE A 381 -6.91 20.50 -25.29
N LEU A 382 -7.19 20.77 -24.02
CA LEU A 382 -8.39 21.41 -23.52
C LEU A 382 -7.95 22.65 -22.73
N ASP A 383 -8.21 23.83 -23.27
CA ASP A 383 -7.86 25.10 -22.63
C ASP A 383 -9.07 25.65 -21.85
N PHE A 384 -8.86 25.93 -20.57
CA PHE A 384 -9.85 26.54 -19.68
C PHE A 384 -9.41 27.94 -19.32
N HIS A 385 -10.15 28.92 -19.82
CA HIS A 385 -10.03 30.29 -19.39
C HIS A 385 -11.14 30.57 -18.38
N THR A 386 -10.78 31.23 -17.28
CA THR A 386 -11.66 31.64 -16.20
C THR A 386 -12.71 32.58 -16.78
N ARG A 387 -13.85 32.04 -17.21
CA ARG A 387 -15.00 32.84 -17.60
C ARG A 387 -15.88 33.00 -16.37
N THR A 388 -16.12 34.25 -15.97
CA THR A 388 -17.02 34.65 -14.87
C THR A 388 -18.50 34.32 -15.11
N SER A 389 -18.84 33.40 -16.02
CA SER A 389 -20.20 33.25 -16.53
C SER A 389 -20.85 31.94 -16.10
N SER A 390 -22.05 32.13 -15.52
CA SER A 390 -23.00 31.19 -14.93
C SER A 390 -22.51 30.42 -13.70
N ILE A 391 -23.07 30.80 -12.55
CA ILE A 391 -23.00 30.06 -11.29
C ILE A 391 -23.84 28.78 -11.46
N GLU A 392 -23.32 27.80 -12.20
CA GLU A 392 -23.89 26.46 -12.20
C GLU A 392 -23.39 25.74 -10.95
N PHE A 393 -24.28 25.75 -9.97
CA PHE A 393 -24.13 25.08 -8.71
C PHE A 393 -24.26 23.56 -8.88
N LEU A 394 -23.16 22.83 -8.69
CA LEU A 394 -23.09 21.38 -8.90
C LEU A 394 -23.63 20.57 -7.70
N TYR A 395 -24.89 20.71 -7.32
CA TYR A 395 -25.44 20.04 -6.12
C TYR A 395 -25.38 18.49 -6.21
N GLY A 396 -25.00 17.82 -5.11
CA GLY A 396 -25.05 16.35 -4.94
C GLY A 396 -23.88 15.54 -5.54
N LEU A 397 -23.25 16.01 -6.62
CA LEU A 397 -22.13 15.30 -7.28
C LEU A 397 -20.87 15.17 -6.42
N HIS A 398 -20.66 16.12 -5.51
CA HIS A 398 -19.42 16.28 -4.77
C HIS A 398 -19.55 15.93 -3.28
N GLU A 399 -20.76 15.67 -2.79
CA GLU A 399 -21.05 15.43 -1.36
C GLU A 399 -20.13 14.36 -0.77
N PHE A 400 -19.85 13.28 -1.52
CA PHE A 400 -18.95 12.22 -1.07
C PHE A 400 -17.47 12.63 -0.91
N LEU A 401 -16.98 13.62 -1.69
CA LEU A 401 -15.57 14.06 -1.62
C LEU A 401 -15.32 15.15 -0.59
N ILE A 402 -16.36 15.92 -0.26
CA ILE A 402 -16.27 17.05 0.66
C ILE A 402 -17.08 16.84 1.94
N SER A 403 -17.67 15.65 2.16
CA SER A 403 -18.44 15.35 3.38
C SER A 403 -17.65 15.53 4.68
N ASN A 404 -16.32 15.44 4.59
CA ASN A 404 -15.41 15.64 5.71
C ASN A 404 -14.88 17.09 5.80
N ASP A 405 -15.15 17.93 4.81
CA ASP A 405 -14.80 19.35 4.85
C ASP A 405 -15.88 20.12 5.62
N MET A 406 -15.47 20.88 6.63
CA MET A 406 -16.37 21.65 7.51
C MET A 406 -17.28 22.64 6.76
N ASN A 407 -16.93 23.00 5.52
CA ASN A 407 -17.64 23.96 4.68
C ASN A 407 -18.60 23.32 3.65
N CYS A 408 -18.92 22.02 3.81
CA CYS A 408 -19.70 21.24 2.85
C CYS A 408 -21.14 21.74 2.58
N ALA A 409 -21.68 22.61 3.43
CA ALA A 409 -23.02 23.16 3.27
C ALA A 409 -23.13 24.21 2.14
N GLN A 410 -22.00 24.65 1.55
CA GLN A 410 -21.99 25.71 0.55
C GLN A 410 -21.88 25.14 -0.86
N THR A 411 -22.74 25.61 -1.73
CA THR A 411 -22.70 25.27 -3.13
C THR A 411 -21.42 25.81 -3.78
N LEU A 412 -20.57 24.92 -4.26
CA LEU A 412 -19.26 25.29 -4.80
C LEU A 412 -19.40 26.13 -6.07
N LYS A 413 -18.61 27.20 -6.14
CA LYS A 413 -18.48 28.00 -7.35
C LYS A 413 -17.59 27.26 -8.34
N ASN A 414 -17.91 27.35 -9.63
CA ASN A 414 -17.05 26.88 -10.70
C ASN A 414 -15.90 27.89 -10.93
N ILE A 415 -15.01 27.98 -9.96
CA ILE A 415 -13.81 28.84 -10.01
C ILE A 415 -12.61 27.91 -10.15
N LEU A 416 -12.08 27.84 -11.36
CA LEU A 416 -10.73 27.33 -11.61
C LEU A 416 -9.82 28.52 -11.94
N PRO A 417 -8.54 28.47 -11.54
CA PRO A 417 -7.53 29.27 -12.23
C PRO A 417 -7.49 28.87 -13.71
N ASP A 418 -6.97 29.76 -14.56
CA ASP A 418 -6.72 29.44 -15.97
C ASP A 418 -5.88 28.16 -16.04
N LEU A 419 -6.42 27.13 -16.67
CA LEU A 419 -5.88 25.77 -16.64
C LEU A 419 -5.85 25.22 -18.05
N LYS A 420 -4.73 24.61 -18.42
CA LYS A 420 -4.57 23.88 -19.66
C LYS A 420 -4.42 22.40 -19.36
N LEU A 421 -5.30 21.59 -19.94
CA LEU A 421 -5.26 20.14 -19.78
C LEU A 421 -4.86 19.48 -21.10
N LYS A 422 -3.83 18.67 -21.07
CA LYS A 422 -3.46 17.79 -22.18
C LYS A 422 -3.85 16.35 -21.83
N PHE A 423 -4.87 15.84 -22.50
CA PHE A 423 -5.43 14.51 -22.32
C PHE A 423 -4.88 13.53 -23.36
N THR A 424 -4.30 12.43 -22.91
CA THR A 424 -3.71 11.38 -23.76
C THR A 424 -4.26 10.01 -23.36
N PRO A 425 -5.24 9.46 -24.11
CA PRO A 425 -5.73 8.11 -23.86
C PRO A 425 -4.81 7.08 -24.51
N THR A 426 -4.46 6.02 -23.79
CA THR A 426 -3.65 4.91 -24.33
C THR A 426 -4.19 3.55 -23.93
N PHE A 427 -3.93 2.55 -24.78
CA PHE A 427 -4.16 1.15 -24.47
C PHE A 427 -2.89 0.49 -23.97
N GLY A 428 -3.03 -0.38 -22.96
CA GLY A 428 -1.95 -1.26 -22.55
C GLY A 428 -1.82 -1.40 -21.04
N GLN A 429 -0.79 -2.14 -20.65
CA GLN A 429 -0.46 -2.31 -19.24
C GLN A 429 0.29 -1.10 -18.70
N ARG A 430 0.12 -0.88 -17.39
CA ARG A 430 0.75 0.23 -16.66
C ARG A 430 2.26 0.31 -16.87
N ASN A 431 2.96 -0.81 -16.68
CA ASN A 431 4.42 -0.82 -16.66
C ASN A 431 4.99 -0.42 -18.02
N ASP A 432 4.39 -0.94 -19.10
CA ASP A 432 4.77 -0.59 -20.46
C ASP A 432 4.62 0.91 -20.74
N TYR A 433 3.55 1.50 -20.22
CA TYR A 433 3.29 2.92 -20.38
C TYR A 433 4.25 3.79 -19.59
N LEU A 434 4.51 3.45 -18.32
CA LEU A 434 5.46 4.18 -17.48
C LEU A 434 6.87 4.15 -18.08
N MET A 435 7.32 2.99 -18.58
CA MET A 435 8.62 2.84 -19.23
C MET A 435 8.74 3.68 -20.51
N LYS A 436 7.66 3.83 -21.28
CA LYS A 436 7.64 4.63 -22.52
C LYS A 436 7.53 6.14 -22.28
N SER A 437 6.86 6.54 -21.19
CA SER A 437 6.52 7.94 -20.93
C SER A 437 7.49 8.66 -19.99
N SER A 438 8.45 7.94 -19.41
CA SER A 438 9.41 8.47 -18.41
C SER A 438 8.72 9.15 -17.22
N LEU A 439 7.50 8.70 -16.88
CA LEU A 439 6.72 9.26 -15.78
C LEU A 439 7.07 8.56 -14.46
N ASN A 440 7.03 9.33 -13.36
CA ASN A 440 7.19 8.80 -12.02
C ASN A 440 5.95 7.95 -11.63
N SER A 441 6.16 6.86 -10.89
CA SER A 441 5.10 6.02 -10.33
C SER A 441 4.09 6.78 -9.47
N ASN A 442 4.50 7.90 -8.86
CA ASN A 442 3.66 8.71 -7.97
C ASN A 442 2.52 9.45 -8.70
N CYS A 443 2.59 9.56 -10.03
CA CYS A 443 1.54 10.13 -10.85
C CYS A 443 0.36 9.17 -11.09
N PHE A 444 0.48 7.90 -10.71
CA PHE A 444 -0.49 6.87 -11.05
C PHE A 444 -1.66 6.84 -10.07
N VAL A 445 -2.87 6.76 -10.62
CA VAL A 445 -4.13 6.75 -9.89
C VAL A 445 -4.88 5.48 -10.24
N TYR A 446 -5.29 4.76 -9.20
CA TYR A 446 -5.99 3.50 -9.36
C TYR A 446 -7.51 3.71 -9.52
N PRO A 447 -8.21 2.84 -10.27
CA PRO A 447 -9.67 2.89 -10.37
C PRO A 447 -10.29 2.50 -9.03
N MET A 448 -11.47 3.01 -8.68
CA MET A 448 -12.16 2.59 -7.46
C MET A 448 -12.59 1.13 -7.52
N PHE A 449 -12.94 0.65 -8.71
CA PHE A 449 -13.38 -0.71 -8.96
C PHE A 449 -12.22 -1.58 -9.44
N LEU A 450 -12.22 -2.84 -8.99
CA LEU A 450 -11.36 -3.84 -9.59
C LEU A 450 -11.85 -4.10 -11.03
N PRO A 451 -10.93 -4.21 -12.00
CA PRO A 451 -11.34 -4.60 -13.34
C PRO A 451 -11.86 -6.03 -13.32
N SER A 452 -12.82 -6.35 -14.20
CA SER A 452 -13.43 -7.67 -14.32
C SER A 452 -12.48 -8.76 -14.80
N VAL A 453 -11.37 -8.36 -15.42
CA VAL A 453 -10.28 -9.25 -15.81
C VAL A 453 -9.01 -8.69 -15.20
N ILE A 454 -8.30 -9.51 -14.43
CA ILE A 454 -7.00 -9.20 -13.84
C ILE A 454 -6.01 -10.25 -14.36
N THR A 455 -4.81 -9.84 -14.77
CA THR A 455 -3.76 -10.80 -15.13
C THR A 455 -3.29 -11.55 -13.88
N THR A 456 -2.97 -12.84 -14.00
CA THR A 456 -2.54 -13.66 -12.84
C THR A 456 -1.32 -13.12 -12.10
N SER A 457 -0.49 -12.30 -12.76
CA SER A 457 0.66 -11.61 -12.18
C SER A 457 0.31 -10.34 -11.40
N PHE A 458 -0.93 -9.85 -11.49
CA PHE A 458 -1.36 -8.60 -10.89
C PHE A 458 -2.31 -8.87 -9.73
N ILE A 459 -1.98 -8.32 -8.56
CA ILE A 459 -2.66 -8.66 -7.31
C ILE A 459 -3.19 -7.37 -6.74
N ARG A 460 -4.52 -7.27 -6.66
CA ARG A 460 -5.17 -6.07 -6.17
C ARG A 460 -6.43 -6.41 -5.38
N SER A 461 -6.43 -6.01 -4.12
CA SER A 461 -7.63 -5.94 -3.29
C SER A 461 -7.98 -4.47 -3.04
N THR A 462 -9.25 -4.10 -3.17
CA THR A 462 -9.73 -2.77 -2.80
C THR A 462 -11.02 -2.95 -2.03
N ILE A 463 -11.05 -2.43 -0.80
CA ILE A 463 -12.25 -2.41 0.04
C ILE A 463 -12.72 -0.96 0.08
N THR A 464 -13.88 -0.71 -0.51
CA THR A 464 -14.54 0.60 -0.47
C THR A 464 -15.73 0.48 0.47
N ILE A 465 -15.69 1.19 1.60
CA ILE A 465 -16.79 1.23 2.55
C ILE A 465 -17.53 2.55 2.35
N THR A 466 -18.76 2.48 1.86
CA THR A 466 -19.66 3.63 1.76
C THR A 466 -20.74 3.50 2.83
N ILE A 467 -20.76 4.42 3.79
CA ILE A 467 -21.81 4.48 4.81
C ILE A 467 -22.94 5.35 4.24
N HIS A 468 -24.01 4.71 3.78
CA HIS A 468 -25.22 5.41 3.37
C HIS A 468 -26.10 5.63 4.59
N SER A 469 -26.48 6.89 4.85
CA SER A 469 -27.41 7.32 5.91
C SER A 469 -26.99 6.95 7.35
N LEU A 470 -26.66 7.96 8.15
CA LEU A 470 -26.39 7.80 9.57
C LEU A 470 -27.67 8.19 10.34
N THR A 471 -28.49 7.22 10.72
CA THR A 471 -29.70 7.48 11.49
C THR A 471 -29.35 7.71 12.96
N GLN A 472 -29.41 8.96 13.39
CA GLN A 472 -29.25 9.32 14.79
C GLN A 472 -30.51 8.96 15.58
N HIS A 473 -30.45 7.87 16.35
CA HIS A 473 -31.48 7.58 17.34
C HIS A 473 -31.23 8.40 18.62
N SER A 474 -31.77 9.62 18.65
CA SER A 474 -31.82 10.43 19.87
C SER A 474 -32.96 9.94 20.77
N SER A 475 -32.62 9.35 21.92
CA SER A 475 -33.58 8.89 22.93
C SER A 475 -33.96 9.96 23.97
N ARG A 476 -33.55 11.23 23.80
CA ARG A 476 -33.98 12.30 24.72
C ARG A 476 -35.46 12.63 24.50
N LYS A 477 -36.30 12.17 25.41
CA LYS A 477 -37.62 12.79 25.67
C LYS A 477 -37.36 14.28 25.95
N ARG A 478 -37.90 15.16 25.11
CA ARG A 478 -38.01 16.60 25.44
C ARG A 478 -38.78 16.69 26.76
N SER A 479 -38.09 17.15 27.81
CA SER A 479 -38.69 17.59 29.07
C SER A 479 -39.35 18.94 28.90
#